data_AF-A0A7L8RQI1-F1
#
_entry.id   AF-A0A7L8RQI1-F1
#
_cell.length_a   1.000
_cell.length_b   1.000
_cell.length_c   1.000
_cell.angle_alpha   90.00
_cell.angle_beta   90.00
_cell.angle_gamma   90.00
#
_symmetry.space_group_name_H-M   'P 1'
#
loop_
_entity.id
_entity.type
_entity.pdbx_description
1 polymer ?
#
loop_
_entity_poly.entity_id
_entity_poly.type
_entity_poly.pdbx_seq_one_letter_code
_entity_poly.pdbx_strand_id
1 'polypeptide(L)'
;MPKDDVGTQPKDDGDVRLRAILSGIEPELRRLNAVISNLTVLAASQDNIEPTALTVLAEVGSDAIGRATSSWRDAFNLAHAAQRRLVT
;
A
#
# COMPACT_ATOMS: atom_id res chain seq x y z
N MET A 1 12.12 44.36 15.24
CA MET A 1 13.05 43.22 15.04
C MET A 1 12.29 42.16 14.25
N PRO A 2 12.75 41.72 13.07
CA PRO A 2 12.10 40.65 12.34
C PRO A 2 12.37 39.33 13.07
N LYS A 3 11.35 38.46 13.11
CA LYS A 3 11.46 37.10 13.63
C LYS A 3 12.12 36.25 12.56
N ASP A 4 13.24 35.64 12.89
CA ASP A 4 13.84 34.61 12.05
C ASP A 4 12.90 33.39 12.07
N ASP A 5 12.13 33.22 10.98
CA ASP A 5 11.46 31.95 10.66
C ASP A 5 12.55 30.93 10.34
N VAL A 6 13.06 30.29 11.38
CA VAL A 6 13.98 29.15 11.27
C VAL A 6 13.18 27.98 10.73
N GLY A 7 13.28 27.80 9.40
CA GLY A 7 12.65 26.74 8.64
C GLY A 7 12.91 25.35 9.21
N THR A 8 11.85 24.70 9.69
CA THR A 8 11.79 23.29 10.08
C THR A 8 11.54 22.33 8.89
N GLN A 9 11.56 22.82 7.65
CA GLN A 9 10.76 22.21 6.57
C GLN A 9 11.29 21.03 5.71
N PRO A 10 12.52 20.46 5.77
CA PRO A 10 12.84 19.34 4.86
C PRO A 10 12.50 17.95 5.41
N LYS A 11 12.57 17.74 6.73
CA LYS A 11 12.45 16.41 7.35
C LYS A 11 10.99 16.00 7.54
N ASP A 12 10.13 16.96 7.86
CA ASP A 12 8.70 16.74 8.12
C ASP A 12 7.95 16.30 6.85
N ASP A 13 8.25 16.91 5.70
CA ASP A 13 7.61 16.57 4.42
C ASP A 13 7.92 15.13 3.96
N GLY A 14 9.15 14.65 4.19
CA GLY A 14 9.55 13.29 3.88
C GLY A 14 8.82 12.25 4.74
N ASP A 15 8.74 12.52 6.04
CA ASP A 15 8.08 11.63 7.02
C ASP A 15 6.56 11.63 6.85
N VAL A 16 5.95 12.76 6.51
CA VAL A 16 4.52 12.86 6.16
C VAL A 16 4.22 12.06 4.89
N ARG A 17 5.05 12.20 3.84
CA ARG A 17 4.88 11.44 2.59
C ARG A 17 5.08 9.94 2.78
N LEU A 18 6.09 9.53 3.56
CA LEU A 18 6.31 8.12 3.86
C LEU A 18 5.12 7.53 4.63
N ARG A 19 4.61 8.23 5.65
CA ARG A 19 3.42 7.82 6.38
C ARG A 19 2.20 7.70 5.47
N ALA A 20 2.00 8.65 4.55
CA ALA A 20 0.91 8.60 3.59
C ALA A 20 1.01 7.34 2.70
N ILE A 21 2.18 7.05 2.14
CA ILE A 21 2.40 5.85 1.29
C ILE A 21 2.15 4.57 2.10
N LEU A 22 2.73 4.46 3.30
CA LEU A 22 2.56 3.28 4.15
C LEU A 22 1.11 3.08 4.58
N SER A 23 0.39 4.17 4.87
CA SER A 23 -1.04 4.11 5.20
C SER A 23 -1.91 3.64 4.03
N GLY A 24 -1.44 3.84 2.79
CA GLY A 24 -2.10 3.35 1.58
C GLY A 24 -2.01 1.84 1.39
N ILE A 25 -1.10 1.16 2.10
CA ILE A 25 -0.90 -0.30 1.98
C ILE A 25 -1.98 -1.06 2.76
N GLU A 26 -2.35 -0.60 3.95
CA GLU A 26 -3.32 -1.26 4.84
C GLU A 26 -4.69 -1.52 4.16
N PRO A 27 -5.30 -0.58 3.44
CA PRO A 27 -6.53 -0.84 2.68
C PRO A 27 -6.40 -1.96 1.65
N GLU A 28 -5.26 -2.06 0.96
CA GLU A 28 -5.04 -3.13 -0.03
C GLU A 28 -4.81 -4.48 0.65
N LEU A 29 -4.12 -4.53 1.80
CA LEU A 29 -4.01 -5.75 2.61
C LEU A 29 -5.38 -6.24 3.09
N ARG A 30 -6.26 -5.31 3.50
CA ARG A 30 -7.64 -5.64 3.87
C ARG A 30 -8.45 -6.19 2.69
N ARG A 31 -8.28 -5.62 1.50
CA ARG A 31 -8.89 -6.15 0.27
C ARG A 31 -8.41 -7.57 -0.03
N LEU A 32 -7.11 -7.83 0.09
CA LEU A 32 -6.55 -9.17 -0.09
C LEU A 32 -7.11 -10.17 0.91
N ASN A 33 -7.22 -9.78 2.18
CA ASN A 33 -7.81 -10.64 3.20
C ASN A 33 -9.30 -10.96 2.91
N ALA A 34 -10.05 -10.00 2.37
CA ALA A 34 -11.43 -10.21 1.94
C ALA A 34 -11.52 -11.17 0.74
N VAL A 35 -10.63 -11.04 -0.26
CA VAL A 35 -10.54 -11.98 -1.39
C VAL A 35 -10.26 -13.40 -0.90
N ILE A 36 -9.29 -13.58 0.00
CA ILE A 36 -8.97 -14.88 0.59
C ILE A 36 -10.18 -15.46 1.33
N SER A 37 -10.86 -14.65 2.15
CA SER A 37 -12.05 -15.07 2.89
C SER A 37 -13.15 -15.56 1.95
N ASN A 38 -13.40 -14.84 0.85
CA ASN A 38 -14.38 -15.23 -0.16
C ASN A 38 -13.98 -16.52 -0.87
N LEU A 39 -12.71 -16.68 -1.24
CA LEU A 39 -12.20 -17.92 -1.83
C LEU A 39 -12.36 -19.11 -0.87
N THR A 40 -12.17 -18.93 0.43
CA THR A 40 -12.40 -19.97 1.44
C THR A 40 -13.87 -20.38 1.51
N VAL A 41 -14.80 -19.42 1.49
CA VAL A 41 -16.25 -19.71 1.45
C VAL A 41 -16.62 -20.46 0.17
N LEU A 42 -16.12 -20.02 -0.98
CA LEU A 42 -16.37 -20.69 -2.25
C LEU A 42 -15.80 -22.11 -2.25
N ALA A 43 -14.58 -22.33 -1.78
CA ALA A 43 -13.97 -23.66 -1.68
C ALA A 43 -14.79 -24.62 -0.79
N ALA A 44 -15.47 -24.10 0.25
CA ALA A 44 -16.37 -24.89 1.08
C ALA A 44 -17.71 -25.24 0.40
N SER A 45 -18.10 -24.54 -0.67
CA SER A 45 -19.40 -24.71 -1.33
C SER A 45 -19.50 -25.89 -2.32
N GLN A 46 -18.40 -26.66 -2.47
CA GLN A 46 -18.20 -27.93 -3.19
C GLN A 46 -18.73 -28.09 -4.63
N ASP A 47 -19.92 -27.63 -5.03
CA ASP A 47 -20.53 -28.03 -6.32
C ASP A 47 -21.16 -26.92 -7.18
N ASN A 48 -21.08 -25.62 -6.81
CA ASN A 48 -21.74 -24.57 -7.61
C ASN A 48 -21.05 -23.21 -7.62
N ILE A 49 -19.73 -23.19 -7.84
CA ILE A 49 -18.99 -21.94 -8.01
C ILE A 49 -19.08 -21.50 -9.46
N GLU A 50 -19.73 -20.37 -9.73
CA GLU A 50 -19.69 -19.77 -11.06
C GLU A 50 -18.26 -19.34 -11.41
N PRO A 51 -17.72 -19.73 -12.59
CA PRO A 51 -16.36 -19.32 -13.01
C PRO A 51 -16.16 -17.81 -13.01
N THR A 52 -17.20 -17.04 -13.34
CA THR A 52 -17.16 -15.57 -13.33
C THR A 52 -16.89 -15.00 -11.95
N ALA A 53 -17.39 -15.62 -10.87
CA ALA A 53 -17.10 -15.19 -9.51
C ALA A 53 -15.61 -15.35 -9.17
N LEU A 54 -14.99 -16.43 -9.64
CA LEU A 54 -13.54 -16.65 -9.48
C LEU A 54 -12.72 -15.63 -10.28
N THR A 55 -13.14 -15.31 -11.51
CA THR A 55 -12.49 -14.28 -12.34
C THR A 55 -12.51 -12.92 -11.63
N VAL A 56 -13.65 -12.49 -11.11
CA VAL A 56 -13.76 -11.20 -10.40
C VAL A 56 -12.87 -11.17 -9.15
N LEU A 57 -12.85 -12.26 -8.37
CA LEU A 57 -11.96 -12.34 -7.19
C LEU A 57 -10.48 -12.32 -7.57
N ALA A 58 -10.11 -12.97 -8.67
CA ALA A 58 -8.74 -12.96 -9.18
C ALA A 58 -8.32 -11.57 -9.67
N GLU A 59 -9.18 -10.86 -10.39
CA GLU A 59 -8.94 -9.48 -10.83
C GLU A 59 -8.76 -8.54 -9.64
N VAL A 60 -9.70 -8.56 -8.68
CA VAL A 60 -9.62 -7.75 -7.46
C VAL A 60 -8.35 -8.05 -6.66
N GLY A 61 -8.00 -9.33 -6.54
CA GLY A 61 -6.77 -9.77 -5.85
C GLY A 61 -5.51 -9.28 -6.56
N SER A 62 -5.43 -9.44 -7.88
CA SER A 62 -4.29 -8.99 -8.71
C SER A 62 -4.09 -7.48 -8.59
N ASP A 63 -5.18 -6.72 -8.69
CA ASP A 63 -5.21 -5.27 -8.54
C ASP A 63 -4.69 -4.81 -7.17
N ALA A 64 -5.16 -5.44 -6.09
CA ALA A 64 -4.74 -5.12 -4.74
C ALA A 64 -3.25 -5.47 -4.49
N ILE A 65 -2.77 -6.61 -5.00
CA ILE A 65 -1.34 -6.96 -4.99
C ILE A 65 -0.52 -5.90 -5.72
N GLY A 66 -0.96 -5.48 -6.91
CA GLY A 66 -0.27 -4.48 -7.72
C GLY A 66 -0.14 -3.14 -6.98
N ARG A 67 -1.23 -2.65 -6.39
CA ARG A 67 -1.24 -1.40 -5.62
C ARG A 67 -0.40 -1.47 -4.34
N ALA A 68 -0.50 -2.57 -3.59
CA ALA A 68 0.33 -2.79 -2.41
C ALA A 68 1.82 -2.83 -2.76
N THR A 69 2.18 -3.56 -3.81
CA THR A 69 3.57 -3.70 -4.27
C THR A 69 4.15 -2.37 -4.74
N SER A 70 3.39 -1.60 -5.52
CA SER A 70 3.85 -0.27 -5.95
C SER A 70 4.07 0.66 -4.77
N SER A 71 3.13 0.68 -3.81
CA SER A 71 3.25 1.50 -2.60
C SER A 71 4.48 1.12 -1.77
N TRP A 72 4.77 -0.17 -1.61
CA TRP A 72 6.00 -0.64 -0.95
C TRP A 72 7.27 -0.15 -1.65
N ARG A 73 7.30 -0.24 -2.98
CA ARG A 73 8.44 0.22 -3.78
C ARG A 73 8.62 1.75 -3.65
N ASP A 74 7.53 2.50 -3.64
CA ASP A 74 7.57 3.96 -3.47
C ASP A 74 8.07 4.35 -2.08
N ALA A 75 7.62 3.65 -1.03
CA ALA A 75 8.12 3.83 0.33
C ALA A 75 9.62 3.51 0.44
N PHE A 76 10.08 2.41 -0.16
CA PHE A 76 11.49 2.04 -0.18
C PHE A 76 12.34 3.09 -0.90
N ASN A 77 11.90 3.53 -2.09
CA ASN A 77 12.60 4.55 -2.85
C ASN A 77 12.72 5.86 -2.09
N LEU A 78 11.64 6.28 -1.41
CA LEU A 78 11.62 7.49 -0.60
C LEU A 78 12.57 7.39 0.60
N ALA A 79 12.52 6.29 1.36
CA ALA A 79 13.41 6.07 2.50
C ALA A 79 14.88 6.00 2.08
N HIS A 80 15.18 5.29 0.99
CA HIS A 80 16.52 5.16 0.46
C HIS A 80 17.07 6.49 -0.08
N ALA A 81 16.23 7.32 -0.70
CA ALA A 81 16.63 8.67 -1.11
C ALA A 81 16.90 9.58 0.10
N ALA A 82 16.10 9.49 1.16
CA ALA A 82 16.33 10.23 2.39
C ALA A 82 17.65 9.85 3.06
N GLN A 83 17.96 8.54 3.12
CA GLN A 83 19.22 8.05 3.69
C GLN A 83 20.44 8.56 2.91
N ARG A 84 20.40 8.56 1.57
CA ARG A 84 21.52 9.07 0.74
C ARG A 84 21.83 10.54 1.00
N ARG A 85 20.82 11.38 1.26
CA ARG A 85 21.00 12.81 1.58
C ARG A 85 21.64 13.05 2.94
N LEU A 86 21.56 12.11 3.87
CA LEU A 86 22.19 12.22 5.19
C LEU A 86 23.67 11.83 5.19
N VAL A 87 24.11 11.12 4.14
CA VAL A 87 25.48 10.59 4.02
C VAL A 87 26.37 11.48 3.14
N THR A 88 25.77 12.33 2.30
CA THR A 88 26.43 13.37 1.50
C THR A 88 26.44 14.70 2.20
#